data_AF-A0A8J2LXI7-F1
#
_entry.id   AF-A0A8J2LXI7-F1
#
_cell.length_a   1.000
_cell.length_b   1.000
_cell.length_c   1.000
_cell.angle_alpha   90.00
_cell.angle_beta   90.00
_cell.angle_gamma   90.00
#
_symmetry.space_group_name_H-M   'P 1'
#
loop_
_entity.id
_entity.type
_entity.pdbx_description
1 polymer ?
#
loop_
_entity_poly.entity_id
_entity_poly.type
_entity_poly.pdbx_seq_one_letter_code
_entity_poly.pdbx_strand_id
1 'polypeptide(L)'
;MRVPNTAPINDRIDLTSDHIYNEDVVLPRAKENLFIDTVLWCHEQNQKYPWTIEQLGAKAIMVCFGAAIAQATRHGQSNFENLADQPIITRAVQFVNGRLDLVVFQLNTLDLGTNSRYKNVVWIEPGLQLYKPENFTKNLDTVKDLNVDTFRKFMALLLVR
;
A
#
# COMPACT_ATOMS: atom_id res chain seq x y z
N MET A 1 3.07 13.81 17.55
CA MET A 1 2.98 14.28 16.14
C MET A 1 1.51 14.46 15.79
N ARG A 2 1.10 15.60 15.21
CA ARG A 2 -0.28 15.84 14.77
C ARG A 2 -0.35 15.71 13.24
N VAL A 3 -1.42 15.09 12.73
CA VAL A 3 -1.66 15.01 11.27
C VAL A 3 -2.01 16.40 10.75
N PRO A 4 -1.42 16.86 9.63
CA PRO A 4 -1.75 18.15 9.03
C PRO A 4 -3.25 18.27 8.70
N ASN A 5 -3.79 19.48 8.87
CA ASN A 5 -5.17 19.78 8.49
C ASN A 5 -5.19 20.34 7.06
N THR A 6 -6.00 19.75 6.19
CA THR A 6 -6.15 20.11 4.77
C THR A 6 -7.38 20.98 4.49
N ALA A 7 -8.07 21.49 5.51
CA ALA A 7 -9.25 22.33 5.35
C ALA A 7 -9.00 23.51 4.37
N PRO A 8 -9.95 23.81 3.46
CA PRO A 8 -11.33 23.32 3.42
C PRO A 8 -11.53 22.00 2.65
N ILE A 9 -10.46 21.35 2.18
CA ILE A 9 -10.57 20.10 1.42
C ILE A 9 -11.00 18.96 2.35
N ASN A 10 -12.09 18.28 1.99
CA ASN A 10 -12.59 17.11 2.70
C ASN A 10 -11.67 15.91 2.45
N ASP A 11 -11.36 15.16 3.49
CA ASP A 11 -10.51 13.96 3.46
C ASP A 11 -11.10 12.80 2.64
N ARG A 12 -12.40 12.87 2.32
CA ARG A 12 -13.16 11.88 1.54
C ARG A 12 -13.56 12.36 0.14
N ILE A 13 -12.99 13.47 -0.34
CA ILE A 13 -13.46 14.14 -1.57
C ILE A 13 -13.54 13.23 -2.81
N ASP A 14 -12.60 12.29 -2.95
CA ASP A 14 -12.53 11.37 -4.09
C ASP A 14 -13.04 9.96 -3.75
N LEU A 15 -13.69 9.78 -2.60
CA LEU A 15 -14.29 8.51 -2.18
C LEU A 15 -15.78 8.48 -2.48
N THR A 16 -16.26 7.34 -2.97
CA THR A 16 -17.70 7.11 -3.14
C THR A 16 -18.36 6.89 -1.77
N SER A 17 -19.45 7.60 -1.50
CA SER A 17 -20.32 7.33 -0.35
C SER A 17 -21.39 6.32 -0.76
N ASP A 18 -21.35 5.14 -0.15
CA ASP A 18 -22.38 4.11 -0.30
C ASP A 18 -22.91 3.69 1.08
N HIS A 19 -24.14 3.19 1.11
CA HIS A 19 -24.84 2.75 2.32
C HIS A 19 -25.11 1.23 2.31
N ILE A 20 -24.79 0.55 1.20
CA ILE A 20 -24.94 -0.90 1.07
C ILE A 20 -23.54 -1.49 0.90
N TYR A 21 -22.97 -1.99 2.01
CA TYR A 21 -21.64 -2.61 2.02
C TYR A 21 -21.60 -3.76 3.03
N ASN A 22 -20.62 -4.65 2.86
CA ASN A 22 -20.29 -5.66 3.86
C ASN A 22 -19.12 -5.17 4.71
N GLU A 23 -19.20 -5.34 6.03
CA GLU A 23 -18.16 -4.99 7.00
C GLU A 23 -17.13 -6.11 7.18
N ASP A 24 -17.41 -7.31 6.66
CA ASP A 24 -16.54 -8.47 6.80
C ASP A 24 -15.21 -8.28 6.06
N VAL A 25 -14.12 -8.57 6.76
CA VAL A 25 -12.79 -8.66 6.15
C VAL A 25 -12.66 -9.98 5.41
N VAL A 26 -12.68 -9.91 4.08
CA VAL A 26 -12.52 -11.09 3.22
C VAL A 26 -11.05 -11.36 2.95
N LEU A 27 -10.60 -12.53 3.36
CA LEU A 27 -9.21 -12.95 3.25
C LEU A 27 -9.07 -14.24 2.43
N PRO A 28 -8.12 -14.30 1.48
CA PRO A 28 -7.78 -15.57 0.84
C PRO A 28 -7.20 -16.52 1.89
N ARG A 29 -7.67 -17.77 1.88
CA ARG A 29 -7.25 -18.81 2.83
C ARG A 29 -7.42 -18.39 4.30
N ALA A 30 -8.54 -17.75 4.64
CA ALA A 30 -8.81 -17.23 5.99
C ALA A 30 -8.70 -18.27 7.13
N LYS A 31 -8.89 -19.56 6.83
CA LYS A 31 -8.79 -20.66 7.81
C LYS A 31 -7.34 -21.09 8.10
N GLU A 32 -6.40 -20.73 7.22
CA GLU A 32 -5.01 -21.11 7.34
C GLU A 32 -4.26 -20.11 8.22
N ASN A 33 -3.31 -20.60 9.03
CA ASN A 33 -2.44 -19.75 9.84
C ASN A 33 -1.32 -19.15 8.98
N LEU A 34 -1.69 -18.18 8.12
CA LEU A 34 -0.79 -17.48 7.22
C LEU A 34 -0.65 -16.01 7.63
N PHE A 35 0.49 -15.42 7.31
CA PHE A 35 0.75 -14.00 7.47
C PHE A 35 0.74 -13.30 6.10
N ILE A 36 0.08 -12.14 6.01
CA ILE A 36 0.13 -11.28 4.83
C ILE A 36 1.42 -10.46 4.91
N ASP A 37 2.51 -10.98 4.36
CA ASP A 37 3.80 -10.31 4.38
C ASP A 37 3.86 -9.15 3.37
N THR A 38 3.69 -9.44 2.08
CA THR A 38 3.79 -8.47 1.00
C THR A 38 2.64 -8.63 0.00
N VAL A 39 1.98 -7.52 -0.35
CA VAL A 39 0.97 -7.46 -1.41
C VAL A 39 1.59 -6.89 -2.68
N LEU A 40 1.50 -7.62 -3.80
CA LEU A 40 2.00 -7.15 -5.10
C LEU A 40 0.85 -7.04 -6.10
N TRP A 41 0.80 -5.93 -6.84
CA TRP A 41 -0.18 -5.77 -7.91
C TRP A 41 0.34 -4.86 -9.03
N CYS A 42 -0.29 -4.98 -10.18
CA CYS A 42 -0.08 -4.08 -11.31
C CYS A 42 -1.26 -3.10 -11.42
N HIS A 43 -0.96 -1.84 -11.69
CA HIS A 43 -1.99 -0.87 -12.07
C HIS A 43 -2.12 -0.80 -13.59
N GLU A 44 -3.35 -0.60 -14.06
CA GLU A 44 -3.64 -0.47 -15.48
C GLU A 44 -3.00 0.78 -16.07
N GLN A 45 -2.38 0.63 -17.24
CA GLN A 45 -1.55 1.67 -17.85
C GLN A 45 -2.35 2.61 -18.77
N ASN A 46 -3.42 2.12 -19.39
CA ASN A 46 -4.16 2.82 -20.44
C ASN A 46 -5.44 3.48 -19.92
N GLN A 47 -5.31 4.28 -18.87
CA GLN A 47 -6.44 5.08 -18.37
C GLN A 47 -6.54 6.41 -19.10
N LYS A 48 -7.78 6.85 -19.40
CA LYS A 48 -8.03 8.17 -20.02
C LYS A 48 -7.46 9.33 -19.18
N TYR A 49 -7.47 9.18 -17.87
CA TYR A 49 -6.90 10.13 -16.91
C TYR A 49 -5.90 9.38 -16.03
N PRO A 50 -4.61 9.35 -16.40
CA PRO A 50 -3.59 8.66 -15.64
C PRO A 50 -3.40 9.34 -14.28
N TRP A 51 -3.17 8.52 -13.26
CA TRP A 51 -2.94 9.02 -11.90
C TRP A 51 -1.54 9.62 -11.79
N THR A 52 -1.39 10.65 -10.95
CA THR A 52 -0.07 11.21 -10.63
C THR A 52 0.73 10.25 -9.75
N ILE A 53 2.04 10.48 -9.63
CA ILE A 53 2.91 9.66 -8.76
C ILE A 53 2.44 9.73 -7.31
N GLU A 54 1.97 10.90 -6.87
CA GLU A 54 1.45 11.13 -5.51
C GLU A 54 0.14 10.36 -5.27
N GLN A 55 -0.77 10.37 -6.26
CA GLN A 55 -2.02 9.60 -6.18
C GLN A 55 -1.75 8.09 -6.16
N LEU A 56 -0.80 7.62 -6.97
CA LEU A 56 -0.36 6.23 -7.00
C LEU A 56 0.30 5.81 -5.69
N GLY A 57 1.15 6.67 -5.12
CA GLY A 57 1.77 6.45 -3.82
C GLY A 57 0.73 6.42 -2.69
N ALA A 58 -0.23 7.34 -2.67
CA ALA A 58 -1.33 7.34 -1.71
C ALA A 58 -2.15 6.05 -1.79
N LYS A 59 -2.47 5.57 -2.99
CA LYS A 59 -3.12 4.28 -3.21
C LYS A 59 -2.31 3.12 -2.66
N ALA A 60 -1.00 3.10 -2.92
CA ALA A 60 -0.13 2.03 -2.44
C ALA A 60 -0.10 1.98 -0.90
N ILE A 61 -0.09 3.15 -0.24
CA ILE A 61 -0.23 3.25 1.22
C ILE A 61 -1.56 2.66 1.68
N MET A 62 -2.68 3.05 1.06
CA MET A 62 -4.02 2.58 1.45
C MET A 62 -4.17 1.06 1.27
N VAL A 63 -3.64 0.48 0.20
CA VAL A 63 -3.63 -0.97 0.00
C VAL A 63 -2.81 -1.67 1.08
N CYS A 64 -1.62 -1.15 1.39
CA CYS A 64 -0.76 -1.70 2.46
C CYS A 64 -1.43 -1.64 3.83
N PHE A 65 -2.09 -0.51 4.13
CA PHE A 65 -2.85 -0.31 5.35
C PHE A 65 -4.01 -1.30 5.46
N GLY A 66 -4.80 -1.49 4.40
CA GLY A 66 -5.86 -2.49 4.35
C GLY A 66 -5.35 -3.91 4.58
N ALA A 67 -4.19 -4.25 4.01
CA ALA A 67 -3.55 -5.54 4.25
C ALA A 67 -3.13 -5.72 5.72
N ALA A 68 -2.62 -4.67 6.36
CA ALA A 68 -2.25 -4.70 7.78
C ALA A 68 -3.48 -4.88 8.68
N ILE A 69 -4.57 -4.14 8.41
CA ILE A 69 -5.85 -4.31 9.12
C ILE A 69 -6.34 -5.75 8.95
N ALA A 70 -6.32 -6.27 7.73
CA ALA A 70 -6.83 -7.61 7.48
C ALA A 70 -6.01 -8.69 8.22
N GLN A 71 -4.70 -8.50 8.34
CA GLN A 71 -3.86 -9.35 9.18
C GLN A 71 -4.17 -9.19 10.68
N ALA A 72 -4.43 -7.97 11.17
CA ALA A 72 -4.85 -7.72 12.54
C ALA A 72 -6.16 -8.44 12.88
N THR A 73 -7.15 -8.33 12.00
CA THR A 73 -8.44 -9.00 12.12
C THR A 73 -8.28 -10.52 12.17
N ARG A 74 -7.39 -11.10 11.34
CA ARG A 74 -7.10 -12.54 11.36
C ARG A 74 -6.57 -13.02 12.72
N HIS A 75 -5.75 -12.21 13.39
CA HIS A 75 -5.21 -12.55 14.72
C HIS A 75 -6.22 -12.34 15.86
N GLY A 76 -7.48 -11.98 15.56
CA GLY A 76 -8.46 -11.67 16.59
C GLY A 76 -8.08 -10.44 17.41
N GLN A 77 -7.18 -9.59 16.91
CA GLN A 77 -6.79 -8.34 17.54
C GLN A 77 -7.88 -7.29 17.29
N SER A 78 -9.05 -7.48 17.90
CA SER A 78 -10.14 -6.51 17.94
C SER A 78 -9.93 -5.43 19.01
N ASN A 79 -9.10 -5.73 20.03
CA ASN A 79 -8.79 -4.79 21.11
C ASN A 79 -7.56 -3.95 20.78
N PHE A 80 -7.78 -2.63 20.75
CA PHE A 80 -6.85 -1.56 20.41
C PHE A 80 -5.53 -1.56 21.19
N GLU A 81 -5.49 -2.19 22.37
CA GLU A 81 -4.35 -2.11 23.30
C GLU A 81 -3.16 -3.01 22.91
N ASN A 82 -3.37 -4.11 22.19
CA ASN A 82 -2.32 -5.10 21.92
C ASN A 82 -1.39 -4.75 20.74
N LEU A 83 -1.81 -3.85 19.84
CA LEU A 83 -1.02 -3.51 18.63
C LEU A 83 0.19 -2.62 18.93
N ALA A 84 0.20 -1.91 20.06
CA ALA A 84 1.35 -1.10 20.45
C ALA A 84 2.53 -1.98 20.88
N ASP A 85 2.25 -3.10 21.56
CA ASP A 85 3.26 -4.03 22.05
C ASP A 85 3.67 -5.05 20.98
N GLN A 86 2.77 -5.39 20.06
CA GLN A 86 3.01 -6.30 18.94
C GLN A 86 2.46 -5.70 17.63
N PRO A 87 3.16 -4.73 17.04
CA PRO A 87 2.71 -4.09 15.82
C PRO A 87 2.75 -5.06 14.63
N ILE A 88 1.82 -4.85 13.70
CA ILE A 88 1.77 -5.63 12.48
C ILE A 88 2.50 -4.87 11.37
N ILE A 89 3.49 -5.51 10.79
CA ILE A 89 4.22 -4.98 9.64
C ILE A 89 3.75 -5.69 8.39
N THR A 90 3.25 -4.94 7.42
CA THR A 90 2.97 -5.43 6.07
C THR A 90 3.68 -4.58 5.05
N ARG A 91 3.85 -5.14 3.85
CA ARG A 91 4.50 -4.46 2.74
C ARG A 91 3.60 -4.47 1.52
N ALA A 92 3.83 -3.52 0.64
CA ALA A 92 3.10 -3.39 -0.60
C ALA A 92 4.03 -2.94 -1.73
N VAL A 93 3.82 -3.52 -2.90
CA VAL A 93 4.53 -3.17 -4.13
C VAL A 93 3.51 -2.96 -5.25
N GLN A 94 3.42 -1.71 -5.72
CA GLN A 94 2.66 -1.37 -6.91
C GLN A 94 3.61 -1.31 -8.10
N PHE A 95 3.21 -1.91 -9.22
CA PHE A 95 3.90 -1.75 -10.50
C PHE A 95 3.01 -1.02 -11.51
N VAL A 96 3.53 0.07 -12.08
CA VAL A 96 2.80 0.93 -13.02
C VAL A 96 3.77 1.63 -13.97
N ASN A 97 3.54 1.54 -15.29
CA ASN A 97 4.32 2.26 -16.31
C ASN A 97 5.85 2.12 -16.14
N GLY A 98 6.34 0.89 -15.91
CA GLY A 98 7.76 0.64 -15.73
C GLY A 98 8.35 1.19 -14.43
N ARG A 99 7.51 1.59 -13.47
CA ARG A 99 7.88 2.13 -12.16
C ARG A 99 7.31 1.28 -11.02
N LEU A 100 7.98 1.34 -9.87
CA LEU A 100 7.59 0.67 -8.63
C LEU A 100 7.30 1.70 -7.53
N ASP A 101 6.20 1.49 -6.80
CA ASP A 101 5.99 2.10 -5.49
C ASP A 101 6.26 1.05 -4.42
N LEU A 102 7.24 1.30 -3.55
CA LEU A 102 7.62 0.39 -2.47
C LEU A 102 7.11 0.95 -1.15
N VAL A 103 6.31 0.18 -0.42
CA VAL A 103 5.70 0.60 0.84
C VAL A 103 5.95 -0.44 1.93
N VAL A 104 6.33 0.04 3.11
CA VAL A 104 6.34 -0.74 4.36
C VAL A 104 5.44 0.00 5.35
N PHE A 105 4.43 -0.70 5.86
CA PHE A 105 3.47 -0.15 6.79
C PHE A 105 3.55 -0.87 8.13
N GLN A 106 3.70 -0.11 9.21
CA GLN A 106 3.66 -0.60 10.58
C GLN A 106 2.38 -0.12 11.26
N LEU A 107 1.47 -1.06 11.49
CA LEU A 107 0.21 -0.85 12.19
C LEU A 107 0.42 -1.00 13.70
N ASN A 108 0.40 0.14 14.39
CA ASN A 108 0.56 0.24 15.84
C ASN A 108 -0.78 0.42 16.57
N THR A 109 -1.82 0.87 15.86
CA THR A 109 -3.15 1.13 16.44
C THR A 109 -4.24 1.10 15.38
N LEU A 110 -5.44 0.69 15.80
CA LEU A 110 -6.69 0.83 15.04
C LEU A 110 -7.53 2.02 15.52
N ASP A 111 -7.11 2.72 16.57
CA ASP A 111 -7.70 4.00 16.96
C ASP A 111 -7.20 5.11 16.02
N LEU A 112 -8.00 5.39 14.99
CA LEU A 112 -7.72 6.41 13.98
C LEU A 112 -8.16 7.83 14.42
N GLY A 113 -8.59 7.98 15.68
CA GLY A 113 -8.98 9.27 16.24
C GLY A 113 -7.84 10.29 16.23
N THR A 114 -8.19 11.57 16.12
CA THR A 114 -7.23 12.69 16.16
C THR A 114 -6.39 12.67 17.44
N ASN A 115 -7.03 12.35 18.57
CA ASN A 115 -6.42 12.31 19.91
C ASN A 115 -5.80 10.95 20.28
N SER A 116 -5.67 10.01 19.34
CA SER A 116 -5.05 8.72 19.64
C SER A 116 -3.62 8.87 20.17
N ARG A 117 -3.31 8.09 21.21
CA ARG A 117 -1.98 8.06 21.86
C ARG A 117 -0.90 7.53 20.92
N TYR A 118 -1.24 6.52 20.12
CA TYR A 118 -0.33 5.88 19.18
C TYR A 118 -0.65 6.32 17.75
N LYS A 119 0.32 6.23 16.85
CA LYS A 119 0.14 6.49 15.42
C LYS A 119 0.83 5.40 14.62
N ASN A 120 0.25 5.10 13.47
CA ASN A 120 0.83 4.17 12.50
C ASN A 120 2.00 4.84 11.78
N VAL A 121 2.96 4.04 11.33
CA VAL A 121 4.15 4.51 10.62
C VAL A 121 4.18 3.89 9.24
N VAL A 122 4.53 4.69 8.23
CA VAL A 122 4.68 4.22 6.87
C VAL A 122 6.00 4.74 6.29
N TRP A 123 6.74 3.85 5.65
CA TRP A 123 7.88 4.19 4.80
C TRP A 123 7.47 3.94 3.36
N ILE A 124 7.73 4.92 2.50
CA ILE A 124 7.36 4.85 1.08
C ILE A 124 8.49 5.40 0.21
N GLU A 125 8.76 4.68 -0.87
CA GLU A 125 9.51 5.18 -2.02
C GLU A 125 8.61 5.11 -3.27
N PRO A 126 7.97 6.23 -3.67
CA PRO A 126 7.04 6.22 -4.80
C PRO A 126 7.76 6.44 -6.14
N GLY A 127 7.24 5.83 -7.20
CA GLY A 127 7.58 6.13 -8.58
C GLY A 127 9.00 5.76 -9.01
N LEU A 128 9.65 4.79 -8.35
CA LEU A 128 11.00 4.34 -8.70
C LEU A 128 11.03 3.75 -10.10
N GLN A 129 11.79 4.34 -11.02
CA GLN A 129 11.94 3.79 -12.37
C GLN A 129 12.64 2.43 -12.32
N LEU A 130 11.98 1.38 -12.80
CA LEU A 130 12.57 0.06 -13.00
C LEU A 130 13.13 -0.06 -14.42
N TYR A 131 12.35 0.30 -15.43
CA TYR A 131 12.78 0.37 -16.83
C TYR A 131 11.91 1.36 -17.58
N LYS A 132 12.39 1.93 -18.69
CA LYS A 132 11.58 2.86 -19.49
C LYS A 132 10.55 2.10 -20.33
N PRO A 133 9.24 2.28 -20.10
CA PRO A 133 8.22 1.63 -20.92
C PRO A 133 8.21 2.21 -22.34
N GLU A 134 7.88 1.37 -23.31
CA GLU A 134 7.61 1.76 -24.70
C GLU A 134 6.13 1.49 -25.00
N ASN A 135 5.61 2.17 -26.02
CA ASN A 135 4.23 1.93 -26.46
C ASN A 135 4.07 0.47 -26.89
N PHE A 136 2.94 -0.14 -26.55
CA PHE A 136 2.61 -1.52 -26.93
C PHE A 136 2.56 -1.75 -28.45
N THR A 137 2.54 -0.68 -29.25
CA THR A 137 2.58 -0.72 -30.72
C THR A 137 3.97 -0.91 -31.30
N LYS A 138 5.03 -0.89 -30.47
CA LYS A 138 6.41 -1.09 -30.90
C LYS A 138 6.89 -2.49 -30.53
N ASN A 139 7.90 -2.98 -31.25
CA ASN A 139 8.58 -4.22 -30.92
C ASN A 139 9.33 -4.08 -29.58
N LEU A 140 8.93 -4.87 -28.60
CA LEU A 140 9.48 -4.88 -27.24
C LEU A 140 10.67 -5.86 -27.11
N ASP A 141 11.54 -5.87 -28.12
CA ASP A 141 12.65 -6.84 -28.21
C ASP A 141 13.80 -6.52 -27.24
N THR A 142 13.84 -5.29 -26.72
CA THR A 142 14.89 -4.82 -25.81
C THR A 142 14.31 -4.02 -24.66
N VAL A 143 14.80 -4.27 -23.44
CA VAL A 143 14.47 -3.48 -22.25
C VAL A 143 15.40 -2.28 -22.21
N LYS A 144 14.83 -1.07 -22.29
CA LYS A 144 15.58 0.18 -22.23
C LYS A 144 15.64 0.73 -20.81
N ASP A 145 16.77 1.34 -20.47
CA ASP A 145 17.00 2.06 -19.22
C ASP A 145 16.66 1.24 -17.96
N LEU A 146 17.06 -0.05 -17.93
CA LEU A 146 16.89 -0.91 -16.76
C LEU A 146 17.71 -0.36 -15.58
N ASN A 147 17.02 0.01 -14.51
CA ASN A 147 17.63 0.45 -13.26
C ASN A 147 17.75 -0.72 -12.28
N VAL A 148 18.97 -1.24 -12.18
CA VAL A 148 19.30 -2.36 -11.29
C VAL A 148 19.20 -1.98 -9.81
N ASP A 149 19.39 -0.70 -9.44
CA ASP A 149 19.29 -0.27 -8.05
C ASP A 149 17.84 -0.29 -7.56
N THR A 150 16.87 0.10 -8.41
CA THR A 150 15.44 -0.08 -8.14
C THR A 150 15.11 -1.56 -7.93
N PHE A 151 15.65 -2.44 -8.78
CA PHE A 151 15.48 -3.89 -8.62
C PHE A 151 16.08 -4.40 -7.30
N ARG A 152 17.28 -3.93 -6.92
CA ARG A 152 17.91 -4.29 -5.64
C ARG A 152 17.07 -3.85 -4.43
N LYS A 153 16.49 -2.64 -4.46
CA LYS A 153 15.59 -2.17 -3.41
C LYS A 153 14.33 -3.03 -3.30
N PHE A 154 13.72 -3.35 -4.44
CA PHE A 154 12.58 -4.27 -4.50
C PHE A 154 12.93 -5.64 -3.90
N MET A 155 14.08 -6.21 -4.26
CA MET A 155 14.53 -7.48 -3.71
C MET A 155 14.84 -7.40 -2.22
N ALA A 156 15.45 -6.31 -1.75
CA ALA A 156 15.70 -6.08 -0.33
C ALA A 156 14.37 -6.05 0.46
N LEU A 157 13.34 -5.40 -0.09
CA LEU A 157 12.02 -5.36 0.53
C LEU A 157 11.39 -6.76 0.68
N LEU A 158 11.57 -7.65 -0.30
CA LEU A 158 11.00 -9.01 -0.29
C LEU A 158 11.81 -10.03 0.52
N LEU A 159 13.13 -9.87 0.63
CA LEU A 159 14.01 -10.87 1.22
C LEU A 159 14.38 -10.59 2.67
N VAL A 160 14.21 -9.36 3.16
CA VAL A 160 14.46 -9.01 4.55
C VAL A 160 13.40 -9.67 5.44
N ARG A 161 13.86 -10.60 6.28
CA ARG A 161 13.08 -11.28 7.32
C ARG A 161 13.60 -10.88 8.69
#